data_AF-A0A352SWQ5-F1
#
_entry.id   AF-A0A352SWQ5-F1
#
_cell.length_a   1.000
_cell.length_b   1.000
_cell.length_c   1.000
_cell.angle_alpha   90.00
_cell.angle_beta   90.00
_cell.angle_gamma   90.00
#
_symmetry.space_group_name_H-M   'P 1'
#
loop_
_entity.id
_entity.type
_entity.pdbx_description
1 polymer ?
#
loop_
_entity_poly.entity_id
_entity_poly.type
_entity_poly.pdbx_seq_one_letter_code
_entity_poly.pdbx_strand_id
1 'polypeptide(L)'
;SFNHVLKNGSGNIKRKISEVFGDIMSEKDIKGLAALIYYPEQKLEIIHKQEEDIEEWYKVTIYRLIVVSRKAAFKYTRMKVRKALPAEFAYIIEELMHKGTEEYDKEEYYSEIINSIIKVGRADEFIISMSKLIQRLVIDRLHIVGDIFDRGPGADKVMDTLMNYHSVDIQWGNHDVLWMGAAAGSEACIATVIRICTRYANLDTIEDGYGINMLPLATFALEFYGEDDCSKFKPKIETDIVYSDNDLKLIAKMHKAISIIQFKLEGEIIKRRPHFRMDDRLLLDKINYEDGTIDWYGKTFKLNDRKFPTIDPEAPYRLTKEERELVEKLKFSFLNSEKLQKHVRFLLSNGSMYLKFNSNLLYHGCIPVNEDGTFKKVVIGSSGKAYSGKAYFDRLEILVREGYFHENSPEGKLYGMDMTWYLWTGTDSPLFGKDKMTTFERYFIDDEITHKER
;
A
#
# COMPACT_ATOMS: atom_id res chain seq x y z
N SER A 1 5.13 11.77 2.93
CA SER A 1 5.30 11.18 4.27
C SER A 1 6.18 9.93 4.25
N PHE A 2 5.83 8.87 3.52
CA PHE A 2 6.56 7.59 3.48
C PHE A 2 8.09 7.71 3.26
N ASN A 3 8.51 8.39 2.19
CA ASN A 3 9.94 8.62 1.91
C ASN A 3 10.68 9.37 3.02
N HIS A 4 9.98 10.22 3.79
CA HIS A 4 10.59 10.91 4.92
C HIS A 4 10.90 9.95 6.07
N VAL A 5 10.03 8.98 6.35
CA VAL A 5 10.25 7.94 7.36
C VAL A 5 11.45 7.07 7.00
N LEU A 6 11.58 6.69 5.71
CA LEU A 6 12.75 5.95 5.23
C LEU A 6 14.04 6.79 5.38
N LYS A 7 14.00 8.05 4.97
CA LYS A 7 15.14 8.98 5.06
C LYS A 7 15.57 9.28 6.48
N ASN A 8 14.65 9.27 7.45
CA ASN A 8 14.97 9.54 8.86
C ASN A 8 15.25 8.27 9.70
N GLY A 9 14.98 7.09 9.16
CA GLY A 9 15.17 5.80 9.84
C GLY A 9 14.26 5.60 11.04
N SER A 10 13.03 6.13 11.01
CA SER A 10 12.13 6.25 12.16
C SER A 10 12.79 6.94 13.37
N GLY A 11 13.58 7.99 13.08
CA GLY A 11 14.34 8.74 14.08
C GLY A 11 15.66 8.11 14.53
N ASN A 12 16.00 6.90 14.06
CA ASN A 12 17.25 6.24 14.45
C ASN A 12 18.50 6.98 13.96
N ILE A 13 18.41 7.74 12.86
CA ILE A 13 19.55 8.55 12.41
C ILE A 13 19.86 9.65 13.43
N LYS A 14 18.86 10.43 13.86
CA LYS A 14 19.04 11.44 14.92
C LYS A 14 19.61 10.80 16.19
N ARG A 15 19.09 9.63 16.59
CA ARG A 15 19.61 8.88 17.74
C ARG A 15 21.08 8.53 17.60
N LYS A 16 21.51 8.02 16.44
CA LYS A 16 22.94 7.70 16.18
C LYS A 16 23.84 8.92 16.19
N ILE A 17 23.36 10.06 15.68
CA ILE A 17 24.10 11.32 15.77
C ILE A 17 24.27 11.72 17.24
N SER A 18 23.20 11.67 18.04
CA SER A 18 23.24 11.96 19.47
C SER A 18 24.14 11.00 20.26
N GLU A 19 24.19 9.72 19.92
CA GLU A 19 25.09 8.74 20.55
C GLU A 19 26.58 9.04 20.32
N VAL A 20 26.92 9.76 19.25
CA VAL A 20 28.31 10.08 18.88
C VAL A 20 28.71 11.48 19.31
N PHE A 21 27.80 12.45 19.18
CA PHE A 21 28.09 13.88 19.34
C PHE A 21 27.25 14.56 20.42
N GLY A 22 26.42 13.84 21.18
CA GLY A 22 25.48 14.43 22.14
C GLY A 22 26.13 15.29 23.21
N ASP A 23 27.37 14.98 23.60
CA ASP A 23 28.13 15.72 24.62
C ASP A 23 28.91 16.91 24.04
N ILE A 24 29.02 17.01 22.71
CA ILE A 24 29.91 17.96 22.01
C ILE A 24 29.12 18.95 21.16
N MET A 25 27.97 18.54 20.62
CA MET A 25 27.14 19.33 19.71
C MET A 25 25.84 19.79 20.38
N SER A 26 25.41 21.00 20.05
CA SER A 26 24.10 21.49 20.49
C SER A 26 22.95 20.72 19.81
N GLU A 27 21.75 20.76 20.38
CA GLU A 27 20.58 20.11 19.76
C GLU A 27 20.26 20.71 18.37
N LYS A 28 20.57 22.00 18.17
CA LYS A 28 20.42 22.68 16.88
C LYS A 28 21.35 22.08 15.83
N ASP A 29 22.60 21.83 16.19
CA ASP A 29 23.59 21.28 15.26
C ASP A 29 23.29 19.81 14.94
N ILE A 30 22.82 19.04 15.94
CA ILE A 30 22.34 17.67 15.73
C ILE A 30 21.17 17.64 14.75
N LYS A 31 20.18 18.54 14.92
CA LYS A 31 19.06 18.69 13.98
C LYS A 31 19.55 19.10 12.59
N GLY A 32 20.55 19.98 12.50
CA GLY A 32 21.18 20.41 11.25
C GLY A 32 21.82 19.25 10.50
N LEU A 33 22.65 18.45 11.18
CA LEU A 33 23.31 17.27 10.60
C LEU A 33 22.29 16.20 10.22
N ALA A 34 21.26 15.99 11.04
CA ALA A 34 20.18 15.07 10.70
C ALA A 34 19.43 15.52 9.42
N ALA A 35 19.10 16.80 9.31
CA ALA A 35 18.45 17.35 8.13
C ALA A 35 19.31 17.21 6.87
N LEU A 36 20.63 17.42 6.97
CA LEU A 36 21.58 17.14 5.90
C LEU A 36 21.53 15.67 5.49
N ILE A 37 21.58 14.75 6.45
CA ILE A 37 21.51 13.31 6.12
C ILE A 37 20.19 12.96 5.47
N TYR A 38 19.06 13.55 5.87
CA TYR A 38 17.73 13.23 5.32
C TYR A 38 17.56 13.73 3.88
N TYR A 39 18.07 14.93 3.60
CA TYR A 39 17.84 15.67 2.36
C TYR A 39 19.14 16.35 1.91
N PRO A 40 20.17 15.57 1.54
CA PRO A 40 21.51 16.11 1.34
C PRO A 40 21.55 17.08 0.17
N GLU A 41 20.88 16.78 -0.95
CA GLU A 41 20.83 17.66 -2.11
C GLU A 41 20.18 19.02 -1.76
N GLN A 42 18.98 19.00 -1.17
CA GLN A 42 18.26 20.23 -0.81
C GLN A 42 19.01 21.03 0.25
N LYS A 43 19.66 20.34 1.20
CA LYS A 43 20.37 21.02 2.28
C LYS A 43 21.66 21.66 1.79
N LEU A 44 22.40 21.02 0.87
CA LEU A 44 23.58 21.60 0.24
C LEU A 44 23.25 22.89 -0.52
N GLU A 45 22.14 22.95 -1.27
CA GLU A 45 21.71 24.19 -1.95
C GLU A 45 21.49 25.36 -0.98
N ILE A 46 21.05 25.09 0.25
CA ILE A 46 20.87 26.10 1.30
C ILE A 46 22.23 26.51 1.87
N ILE A 47 23.12 25.54 2.13
CA ILE A 47 24.45 25.78 2.69
C ILE A 47 25.29 26.63 1.73
N HIS A 48 25.28 26.34 0.43
CA HIS A 48 25.98 27.13 -0.60
C HIS A 48 25.60 28.62 -0.63
N LYS A 49 24.42 28.97 -0.13
CA LYS A 49 23.93 30.36 -0.08
C LYS A 49 24.24 31.07 1.24
N GLN A 50 24.56 30.31 2.29
CA GLN A 50 24.63 30.82 3.67
C GLN A 50 26.02 30.72 4.26
N GLU A 51 26.83 29.75 3.83
CA GLU A 51 28.13 29.47 4.41
C GLU A 51 29.21 30.34 3.76
N GLU A 52 29.98 31.05 4.59
CA GLU A 52 31.05 31.93 4.12
C GLU A 52 32.34 31.14 3.84
N ASP A 53 32.65 30.14 4.67
CA ASP A 53 33.80 29.24 4.50
C ASP A 53 33.33 27.81 4.19
N ILE A 54 33.03 27.59 2.91
CA ILE A 54 32.51 26.30 2.43
C ILE A 54 33.55 25.18 2.55
N GLU A 55 34.85 25.49 2.41
CA GLU A 55 35.90 24.48 2.49
C GLU A 55 36.04 23.93 3.91
N GLU A 56 36.04 24.80 4.91
CA GLU A 56 36.07 24.37 6.30
C GLU A 56 34.78 23.63 6.69
N TRP A 57 33.63 24.12 6.22
CA TRP A 57 32.36 23.42 6.40
C TRP A 57 32.38 22.00 5.83
N TYR A 58 32.97 21.80 4.64
CA TYR A 58 33.13 20.48 4.04
C TYR A 58 33.97 19.56 4.92
N LYS A 59 35.14 20.01 5.42
CA LYS A 59 36.01 19.18 6.26
C LYS A 59 35.28 18.69 7.50
N VAL A 60 34.64 19.62 8.22
CA VAL A 60 33.89 19.30 9.45
C VAL A 60 32.72 18.36 9.16
N THR A 61 31.98 18.62 8.08
CA THR A 61 30.79 17.85 7.73
C THR A 61 31.16 16.44 7.28
N ILE A 62 32.16 16.29 6.41
CA ILE A 62 32.65 14.99 5.95
C ILE A 62 33.15 14.16 7.13
N TYR A 63 33.93 14.76 8.03
CA TYR A 63 34.37 14.08 9.25
C TYR A 63 33.18 13.57 10.07
N ARG A 64 32.19 14.44 10.35
CA ARG A 64 30.98 14.06 11.11
C ARG A 64 30.23 12.90 10.45
N LEU A 65 30.06 12.93 9.12
CA LEU A 65 29.41 11.86 8.37
C LEU A 65 30.18 10.54 8.47
N ILE A 66 31.52 10.55 8.41
CA ILE A 66 32.34 9.34 8.60
C ILE A 66 32.11 8.74 9.99
N VAL A 67 32.12 9.55 11.04
CA VAL A 67 31.91 9.03 12.41
C VAL A 67 30.51 8.43 12.57
N VAL A 68 29.47 9.12 12.07
CA VAL A 68 28.09 8.60 12.09
C VAL A 68 27.96 7.31 11.27
N SER A 69 28.59 7.25 10.09
CA SER A 69 28.63 6.04 9.25
C SER A 69 29.27 4.87 9.99
N ARG A 70 30.41 5.07 10.66
CA ARG A 70 31.07 4.04 11.48
C ARG A 70 30.12 3.52 12.57
N LYS A 71 29.41 4.41 13.27
CA LYS A 71 28.40 4.03 14.28
C LYS A 71 27.18 3.31 13.68
N ALA A 72 26.77 3.66 12.46
CA ALA A 72 25.72 2.96 11.74
C ALA A 72 26.17 1.55 11.31
N ALA A 73 27.43 1.43 10.88
CA ALA A 73 28.02 0.21 10.37
C ALA A 73 28.42 -0.82 11.45
N PHE A 74 28.63 -0.39 12.69
CA PHE A 74 29.20 -1.21 13.78
C PHE A 74 28.54 -2.59 13.97
N LYS A 75 27.23 -2.70 13.72
CA LYS A 75 26.47 -3.96 13.89
C LYS A 75 26.58 -4.93 12.69
N TYR A 76 27.30 -4.57 11.63
CA TYR A 76 27.38 -5.33 10.39
C TYR A 76 28.78 -5.92 10.15
N THR A 77 28.81 -7.05 9.45
CA THR A 77 30.06 -7.61 8.93
C THR A 77 30.68 -6.68 7.88
N ARG A 78 32.01 -6.74 7.72
CA ARG A 78 32.73 -5.97 6.70
C ARG A 78 32.17 -6.20 5.29
N MET A 79 31.86 -7.45 4.95
CA MET A 79 31.27 -7.81 3.65
C MET A 79 29.92 -7.10 3.42
N LYS A 80 29.08 -7.01 4.45
CA LYS A 80 27.78 -6.33 4.36
C LYS A 80 27.94 -4.83 4.18
N VAL A 81 28.86 -4.21 4.91
CA VAL A 81 29.20 -2.79 4.72
C VAL A 81 29.72 -2.54 3.31
N ARG A 82 30.65 -3.37 2.81
CA ARG A 82 31.21 -3.25 1.45
C ARG A 82 30.14 -3.34 0.35
N LYS A 83 29.16 -4.24 0.50
CA LYS A 83 27.99 -4.32 -0.41
C LYS A 83 27.05 -3.11 -0.30
N ALA A 84 27.15 -2.34 0.78
CA ALA A 84 26.37 -1.13 1.01
C ALA A 84 27.01 0.13 0.42
N LEU A 85 28.33 0.11 0.19
CA LEU A 85 29.08 1.27 -0.26
C LEU A 85 28.64 1.73 -1.66
N PRO A 86 28.57 3.05 -1.89
CA PRO A 86 28.33 3.61 -3.22
C PRO A 86 29.54 3.30 -4.11
N ALA A 87 29.28 2.77 -5.32
CA ALA A 87 30.32 2.25 -6.21
C ALA A 87 31.43 3.28 -6.52
N GLU A 88 31.04 4.54 -6.72
CA GLU A 88 31.95 5.63 -7.07
C GLU A 88 32.97 5.95 -5.96
N PHE A 89 32.55 5.89 -4.69
CA PHE A 89 33.39 6.21 -3.54
C PHE A 89 33.76 4.99 -2.70
N ALA A 90 33.52 3.78 -3.20
CA ALA A 90 33.63 2.55 -2.40
C ALA A 90 35.01 2.39 -1.77
N TYR A 91 36.08 2.59 -2.54
CA TYR A 91 37.46 2.48 -2.03
C TYR A 91 37.76 3.52 -0.94
N ILE A 92 37.41 4.79 -1.18
CA ILE A 92 37.67 5.90 -0.26
C ILE A 92 36.88 5.71 1.04
N ILE A 93 35.59 5.37 0.94
CA ILE A 93 34.75 5.15 2.12
C ILE A 93 35.21 3.90 2.87
N GLU A 94 35.59 2.81 2.20
CA GLU A 94 36.12 1.61 2.86
C GLU A 94 37.36 1.94 3.70
N GLU A 95 38.28 2.74 3.16
CA GLU A 95 39.48 3.21 3.88
C GLU A 95 39.12 4.10 5.07
N LEU A 96 38.20 5.06 4.87
CA LEU A 96 37.72 5.94 5.94
C LEU A 96 36.87 5.20 6.99
N MET A 97 36.34 4.01 6.71
CA MET A 97 35.51 3.25 7.65
C MET A 97 36.33 2.33 8.56
N HIS A 98 37.52 1.90 8.13
CA HIS A 98 38.39 1.03 8.92
C HIS A 98 39.32 1.82 9.85
N LYS A 99 38.94 1.95 11.13
CA LYS A 99 39.93 2.23 12.18
C LYS A 99 40.70 0.92 12.46
N GLY A 100 41.98 0.87 12.12
CA GLY A 100 42.89 -0.15 12.66
C GLY A 100 42.91 -0.05 14.19
N THR A 101 43.13 -1.18 14.87
CA THR A 101 43.27 -1.26 16.34
C THR A 101 44.58 -0.68 16.86
N GLU A 102 45.51 -0.36 15.96
CA GLU A 102 46.80 0.24 16.24
C GLU A 102 46.93 1.51 15.38
N GLU A 103 47.61 2.53 15.90
CA GLU A 103 48.10 3.75 15.24
C GLU A 103 47.32 5.05 15.53
N TYR A 104 47.92 5.85 16.41
CA TYR A 104 47.71 7.29 16.57
C TYR A 104 48.11 8.10 15.29
N ASP A 105 48.68 7.47 14.25
CA ASP A 105 49.30 8.10 13.07
C ASP A 105 48.39 8.28 11.84
N LYS A 106 47.10 7.92 11.91
CA LYS A 106 46.19 7.96 10.73
C LYS A 106 45.27 9.17 10.65
N GLU A 107 45.29 10.10 11.61
CA GLU A 107 44.45 11.30 11.53
C GLU A 107 44.90 12.27 10.43
N GLU A 108 46.22 12.49 10.28
CA GLU A 108 46.76 13.27 9.16
C GLU A 108 46.43 12.62 7.81
N TYR A 109 46.55 11.29 7.71
CA TYR A 109 46.20 10.55 6.52
C TYR A 109 44.72 10.71 6.12
N TYR A 110 43.79 10.61 7.08
CA TYR A 110 42.37 10.85 6.82
C TYR A 110 42.09 12.31 6.45
N SER A 111 42.77 13.26 7.10
CA SER A 111 42.67 14.68 6.76
C SER A 111 43.09 14.94 5.31
N GLU A 112 44.17 14.29 4.84
CA GLU A 112 44.63 14.42 3.45
C GLU A 112 43.66 13.81 2.43
N ILE A 113 42.99 12.70 2.78
CA ILE A 113 41.92 12.15 1.94
C ILE A 113 40.78 13.16 1.81
N ILE A 114 40.33 13.75 2.93
CA ILE A 114 39.24 14.74 2.94
C ILE A 114 39.64 15.99 2.14
N ASN A 115 40.84 16.51 2.36
CA ASN A 115 41.39 17.64 1.62
C ASN A 115 41.45 17.35 0.12
N SER A 116 41.82 16.13 -0.27
CA SER A 116 41.87 15.72 -1.67
C SER A 116 40.48 15.69 -2.32
N ILE A 117 39.45 15.20 -1.63
CA ILE A 117 38.06 15.22 -2.11
C ILE A 117 37.61 16.67 -2.38
N ILE A 118 37.92 17.59 -1.46
CA ILE A 118 37.56 19.00 -1.58
C ILE A 118 38.30 19.66 -2.74
N LYS A 119 39.63 19.47 -2.84
CA LYS A 119 40.48 20.05 -3.90
C LYS A 119 40.07 19.60 -5.30
N VAL A 120 39.59 18.36 -5.45
CA VAL A 120 39.10 17.82 -6.73
C VAL A 120 37.67 18.28 -7.04
N GLY A 121 37.02 19.02 -6.13
CA GLY A 121 35.68 19.56 -6.34
C GLY A 121 34.58 18.52 -6.23
N ARG A 122 34.81 17.43 -5.46
CA ARG A 122 33.89 16.28 -5.34
C ARG A 122 33.19 16.19 -3.97
N ALA A 123 33.25 17.26 -3.18
CA ALA A 123 32.77 17.27 -1.80
C ALA A 123 31.24 17.07 -1.69
N ASP A 124 30.47 17.72 -2.56
CA ASP A 124 29.01 17.60 -2.59
C ASP A 124 28.56 16.18 -2.90
N GLU A 125 29.10 15.57 -3.97
CA GLU A 125 28.74 14.20 -4.31
C GLU A 125 29.14 13.23 -3.20
N PHE A 126 30.31 13.46 -2.57
CA PHE A 126 30.74 12.64 -1.44
C PHE A 126 29.79 12.75 -0.25
N ILE A 127 29.36 13.97 0.11
CA ILE A 127 28.39 14.20 1.20
C ILE A 127 27.05 13.53 0.91
N ILE A 128 26.55 13.63 -0.33
CA ILE A 128 25.32 12.97 -0.77
C ILE A 128 25.46 11.45 -0.67
N SER A 129 26.56 10.89 -1.17
CA SER A 129 26.87 9.46 -1.12
C SER A 129 26.99 8.94 0.31
N MET A 130 27.65 9.68 1.20
CA MET A 130 27.76 9.34 2.62
C MET A 130 26.42 9.42 3.33
N SER A 131 25.62 10.45 3.05
CA SER A 131 24.27 10.59 3.63
C SER A 131 23.36 9.42 3.23
N LYS A 132 23.36 9.04 1.94
CA LYS A 132 22.62 7.86 1.44
C LYS A 132 23.14 6.55 2.02
N LEU A 133 24.45 6.43 2.22
CA LEU A 133 25.05 5.28 2.91
C LEU A 133 24.56 5.19 4.36
N ILE A 134 24.54 6.29 5.11
CA ILE A 134 24.02 6.32 6.49
C ILE A 134 22.55 5.88 6.50
N GLN A 135 21.71 6.45 5.62
CA GLN A 135 20.29 6.06 5.50
C GLN A 135 20.15 4.54 5.30
N ARG A 136 20.93 3.97 4.38
CA ARG A 136 20.95 2.54 4.07
C ARG A 136 21.45 1.69 5.24
N LEU A 137 22.50 2.12 5.94
CA LEU A 137 23.06 1.37 7.07
C LEU A 137 22.16 1.41 8.31
N VAL A 138 21.33 2.44 8.49
CA VAL A 138 20.43 2.51 9.64
C VAL A 138 19.32 1.47 9.54
N ILE A 139 18.72 1.31 8.36
CA ILE A 139 17.65 0.34 8.10
C ILE A 139 18.23 -0.92 7.50
N ASP A 140 18.33 -1.99 8.28
CA ASP A 140 18.85 -3.26 7.76
C ASP A 140 17.90 -3.90 6.75
N ARG A 141 16.63 -3.93 7.13
CA ARG A 141 15.53 -4.54 6.40
C ARG A 141 14.26 -3.77 6.73
N LEU A 142 13.46 -3.53 5.70
CA LEU A 142 12.17 -2.89 5.81
C LEU A 142 11.07 -3.96 5.86
N HIS A 143 10.32 -3.99 6.94
CA HIS A 143 9.13 -4.84 7.06
C HIS A 143 7.90 -3.98 6.80
N ILE A 144 7.16 -4.26 5.72
CA ILE A 144 5.89 -3.60 5.42
C ILE A 144 4.75 -4.50 5.85
N VAL A 145 3.97 -4.02 6.83
CA VAL A 145 2.85 -4.77 7.40
C VAL A 145 1.54 -4.29 6.77
N GLY A 146 1.42 -4.52 5.48
CA GLY A 146 0.20 -4.37 4.68
C GLY A 146 -0.26 -2.94 4.39
N ASP A 147 -1.34 -2.87 3.64
CA ASP A 147 -2.10 -1.66 3.29
C ASP A 147 -1.23 -0.55 2.68
N ILE A 148 -0.54 -0.90 1.60
CA ILE A 148 0.22 0.04 0.77
C ILE A 148 -0.73 0.89 -0.08
N PHE A 149 -1.86 0.31 -0.48
CA PHE A 149 -2.84 0.94 -1.36
C PHE A 149 -4.01 1.57 -0.60
N ASP A 150 -4.71 2.46 -1.31
CA ASP A 150 -5.92 3.17 -0.88
C ASP A 150 -5.72 4.16 0.28
N ARG A 151 -6.78 4.92 0.61
CA ARG A 151 -6.87 5.99 1.62
C ARG A 151 -5.98 7.23 1.41
N GLY A 152 -4.84 7.10 0.73
CA GLY A 152 -3.98 8.22 0.37
C GLY A 152 -3.48 8.16 -1.07
N PRO A 153 -3.09 9.30 -1.66
CA PRO A 153 -2.57 9.34 -3.03
C PRO A 153 -1.16 8.77 -3.14
N GLY A 154 -0.80 8.29 -4.34
CA GLY A 154 0.58 7.96 -4.70
C GLY A 154 1.08 6.58 -4.25
N ALA A 155 0.17 5.60 -4.13
CA ALA A 155 0.54 4.22 -3.83
C ALA A 155 1.50 3.63 -4.89
N ASP A 156 1.38 4.06 -6.15
CA ASP A 156 2.30 3.69 -7.23
C ASP A 156 3.74 4.16 -6.94
N LYS A 157 3.93 5.38 -6.42
CA LYS A 157 5.25 5.93 -6.04
C LYS A 157 5.83 5.22 -4.81
N VAL A 158 4.98 4.82 -3.88
CA VAL A 158 5.39 4.00 -2.72
C VAL A 158 5.89 2.65 -3.22
N MET A 159 5.16 1.99 -4.11
CA MET A 159 5.59 0.73 -4.71
C MET A 159 6.90 0.85 -5.50
N ASP A 160 7.08 1.90 -6.31
CA ASP A 160 8.35 2.19 -6.99
C ASP A 160 9.51 2.32 -5.98
N THR A 161 9.26 2.97 -4.84
CA THR A 161 10.25 3.10 -3.77
C THR A 161 10.59 1.75 -3.15
N LEU A 162 9.58 0.94 -2.83
CA LEU A 162 9.74 -0.40 -2.24
C LEU A 162 10.49 -1.35 -3.17
N MET A 163 10.16 -1.36 -4.45
CA MET A 163 10.80 -2.20 -5.47
C MET A 163 12.30 -1.92 -5.62
N ASN A 164 12.70 -0.67 -5.43
CA ASN A 164 14.09 -0.23 -5.54
C ASN A 164 14.82 -0.22 -4.19
N TYR A 165 14.16 -0.64 -3.10
CA TYR A 165 14.75 -0.65 -1.77
C TYR A 165 15.66 -1.87 -1.57
N HIS A 166 16.73 -1.72 -0.77
CA HIS A 166 17.81 -2.71 -0.71
C HIS A 166 17.43 -4.02 -0.02
N SER A 167 16.47 -4.00 0.91
CA SER A 167 15.94 -5.20 1.54
C SER A 167 14.55 -4.91 2.11
N VAL A 168 13.55 -5.58 1.58
CA VAL A 168 12.15 -5.43 1.99
C VAL A 168 11.44 -6.78 1.98
N ASP A 169 10.55 -6.97 2.95
CA ASP A 169 9.51 -8.00 2.90
C ASP A 169 8.15 -7.39 3.25
N ILE A 170 7.10 -8.05 2.77
CA ILE A 170 5.74 -7.53 2.83
C ILE A 170 4.81 -8.58 3.43
N GLN A 171 3.98 -8.18 4.37
CA GLN A 171 2.83 -8.96 4.81
C GLN A 171 1.59 -8.32 4.22
N TRP A 172 0.84 -9.06 3.41
CA TRP A 172 -0.28 -8.48 2.67
C TRP A 172 -1.37 -7.97 3.61
N GLY A 173 -1.82 -6.75 3.36
CA GLY A 173 -3.04 -6.18 3.95
C GLY A 173 -4.27 -6.45 3.09
N ASN A 174 -5.44 -6.09 3.60
CA ASN A 174 -6.68 -6.26 2.87
C ASN A 174 -6.72 -5.39 1.60
N HIS A 175 -6.21 -4.16 1.68
CA HIS A 175 -6.13 -3.29 0.50
C HIS A 175 -5.14 -3.84 -0.54
N ASP A 176 -4.03 -4.42 -0.12
CA ASP A 176 -3.05 -5.01 -1.04
C ASP A 176 -3.66 -6.19 -1.83
N VAL A 177 -4.31 -7.13 -1.15
CA VAL A 177 -4.91 -8.30 -1.84
C VAL A 177 -6.04 -7.88 -2.78
N LEU A 178 -6.75 -6.79 -2.47
CA LEU A 178 -7.77 -6.26 -3.35
C LEU A 178 -7.17 -5.81 -4.69
N TRP A 179 -6.08 -5.04 -4.65
CA TRP A 179 -5.34 -4.62 -5.83
C TRP A 179 -4.67 -5.79 -6.57
N MET A 180 -4.17 -6.79 -5.84
CA MET A 180 -3.65 -8.03 -6.43
C MET A 180 -4.75 -8.78 -7.20
N GLY A 181 -5.96 -8.87 -6.64
CA GLY A 181 -7.12 -9.47 -7.30
C GLY A 181 -7.58 -8.68 -8.53
N ALA A 182 -7.54 -7.34 -8.46
CA ALA A 182 -7.88 -6.49 -9.59
C ALA A 182 -6.88 -6.68 -10.75
N ALA A 183 -5.58 -6.74 -10.45
CA ALA A 183 -4.54 -7.02 -11.43
C ALA A 183 -4.62 -8.44 -12.01
N ALA A 184 -5.18 -9.41 -11.28
CA ALA A 184 -5.46 -10.75 -11.78
C ALA A 184 -6.65 -10.82 -12.76
N GLY A 185 -7.47 -9.76 -12.82
CA GLY A 185 -8.69 -9.69 -13.63
C GLY A 185 -9.98 -10.01 -12.89
N SER A 186 -9.99 -10.02 -11.55
CA SER A 186 -11.21 -10.18 -10.77
C SER A 186 -12.09 -8.96 -10.89
N GLU A 187 -13.24 -9.10 -11.55
CA GLU A 187 -14.19 -8.02 -11.82
C GLU A 187 -14.70 -7.37 -10.53
N ALA A 188 -15.01 -8.19 -9.50
CA ALA A 188 -15.44 -7.67 -8.20
C ALA A 188 -14.33 -6.87 -7.52
N CYS A 189 -13.07 -7.32 -7.59
CA CYS A 189 -11.95 -6.55 -7.05
C CYS A 189 -11.73 -5.24 -7.82
N ILE A 190 -11.80 -5.25 -9.15
CA ILE A 190 -11.70 -4.05 -10.00
C ILE A 190 -12.76 -3.02 -9.61
N ALA A 191 -14.03 -3.44 -9.56
CA ALA A 191 -15.12 -2.55 -9.17
C ALA A 191 -14.92 -1.99 -7.76
N THR A 192 -14.43 -2.81 -6.82
CA THR A 192 -14.16 -2.38 -5.44
C THR A 192 -13.00 -1.39 -5.37
N VAL A 193 -11.89 -1.60 -6.09
CA VAL A 193 -10.76 -0.64 -6.16
C VAL A 193 -11.24 0.70 -6.66
N ILE A 194 -11.98 0.72 -7.78
CA ILE A 194 -12.51 1.94 -8.36
C ILE A 194 -13.51 2.61 -7.40
N ARG A 195 -14.38 1.85 -6.73
CA ARG A 195 -15.28 2.39 -5.72
C ARG A 195 -14.51 3.07 -4.58
N ILE A 196 -13.44 2.46 -4.08
CA ILE A 196 -12.62 3.03 -3.01
C ILE A 196 -11.94 4.32 -3.50
N CYS A 197 -11.33 4.31 -4.69
CA CYS A 197 -10.71 5.50 -5.27
C CYS A 197 -11.72 6.64 -5.49
N THR A 198 -12.90 6.35 -6.03
CA THR A 198 -13.96 7.36 -6.19
C THR A 198 -14.50 7.87 -4.85
N ARG A 199 -14.58 7.02 -3.82
CA ARG A 199 -15.00 7.41 -2.47
C ARG A 199 -14.02 8.37 -1.80
N TYR A 200 -12.71 8.25 -2.04
CA TYR A 200 -11.67 9.08 -1.40
C TYR A 200 -11.01 10.08 -2.36
N ALA A 201 -11.63 10.35 -3.51
CA ALA A 201 -11.09 11.23 -4.56
C ALA A 201 -9.62 10.90 -4.93
N ASN A 202 -9.29 9.61 -5.05
CA ASN A 202 -7.95 9.12 -5.35
C ASN A 202 -7.89 8.47 -6.75
N LEU A 203 -8.53 9.09 -7.73
CA LEU A 203 -8.54 8.61 -9.12
C LEU A 203 -7.19 8.78 -9.81
N ASP A 204 -6.41 9.79 -9.44
CA ASP A 204 -5.05 10.02 -9.97
C ASP A 204 -4.15 8.79 -9.82
N THR A 205 -4.29 8.02 -8.73
CA THR A 205 -3.53 6.77 -8.56
C THR A 205 -3.87 5.74 -9.64
N ILE A 206 -5.14 5.68 -10.08
CA ILE A 206 -5.59 4.78 -11.15
C ILE A 206 -5.17 5.33 -12.52
N GLU A 207 -5.45 6.61 -12.79
CA GLU A 207 -5.24 7.23 -14.10
C GLU A 207 -3.77 7.54 -14.37
N ASP A 208 -3.14 8.41 -13.57
CA ASP A 208 -1.75 8.82 -13.74
C ASP A 208 -0.77 7.75 -13.23
N GLY A 209 -1.10 7.14 -12.10
CA GLY A 209 -0.23 6.18 -11.43
C GLY A 209 -0.14 4.86 -12.19
N TYR A 210 -1.25 4.35 -12.70
CA TYR A 210 -1.33 3.05 -13.36
C TYR A 210 -1.77 3.09 -14.83
N GLY A 211 -2.09 4.26 -15.39
CA GLY A 211 -2.46 4.39 -16.80
C GLY A 211 -3.81 3.76 -17.15
N ILE A 212 -4.71 3.62 -16.18
CA ILE A 212 -6.01 2.98 -16.36
C ILE A 212 -7.05 4.04 -16.72
N ASN A 213 -7.68 3.90 -17.88
CA ASN A 213 -8.62 4.88 -18.41
C ASN A 213 -9.99 4.82 -17.71
N MET A 214 -10.39 5.90 -17.02
CA MET A 214 -11.68 6.00 -16.35
C MET A 214 -12.78 6.67 -17.17
N LEU A 215 -12.48 7.17 -18.38
CA LEU A 215 -13.46 7.78 -19.27
C LEU A 215 -14.67 6.87 -19.56
N PRO A 216 -14.53 5.54 -19.78
CA PRO A 216 -15.69 4.67 -19.97
C PRO A 216 -16.68 4.71 -18.80
N LEU A 217 -16.18 4.75 -17.56
CA LEU A 217 -17.04 4.86 -16.37
C LEU A 217 -17.65 6.25 -16.26
N ALA A 218 -16.90 7.31 -16.55
CA ALA A 218 -17.41 8.67 -16.53
C ALA A 218 -18.59 8.85 -17.51
N THR A 219 -18.44 8.37 -18.75
CA THR A 219 -19.51 8.40 -19.76
C THR A 219 -20.73 7.59 -19.32
N PHE A 220 -20.52 6.36 -18.84
CA PHE A 220 -21.60 5.52 -18.33
C PHE A 220 -22.35 6.19 -17.16
N ALA A 221 -21.62 6.80 -16.23
CA ALA A 221 -22.20 7.49 -15.09
C ALA A 221 -23.03 8.72 -15.51
N LEU A 222 -22.59 9.46 -16.53
CA LEU A 222 -23.37 10.58 -17.07
C LEU A 222 -24.64 10.11 -17.79
N GLU A 223 -24.56 8.99 -18.53
CA GLU A 223 -25.69 8.45 -19.28
C GLU A 223 -26.79 7.90 -18.35
N PHE A 224 -26.42 7.06 -17.38
CA PHE A 224 -27.40 6.37 -16.53
C PHE A 224 -27.72 7.10 -15.22
N TYR A 225 -26.80 7.91 -14.70
CA TYR A 225 -26.93 8.62 -13.42
C TYR A 225 -26.86 10.15 -13.58
N GLY A 226 -26.97 10.67 -14.81
CA GLY A 226 -26.88 12.11 -15.12
C GLY A 226 -27.89 12.99 -14.36
N GLU A 227 -29.13 12.50 -14.26
CA GLU A 227 -30.26 13.14 -13.57
C GLU A 227 -30.32 12.84 -12.07
N ASP A 228 -29.27 12.25 -11.51
CA ASP A 228 -29.14 11.93 -10.09
C ASP A 228 -28.10 12.84 -9.41
N ASP A 229 -28.51 13.45 -8.30
CA ASP A 229 -27.63 14.29 -7.48
C ASP A 229 -26.52 13.47 -6.80
N CYS A 230 -26.73 12.15 -6.61
CA CYS A 230 -25.79 11.22 -5.99
C CYS A 230 -25.20 11.76 -4.67
N SER A 231 -25.99 12.48 -3.89
CA SER A 231 -25.50 13.31 -2.77
C SER A 231 -24.79 12.50 -1.68
N LYS A 232 -25.23 11.27 -1.42
CA LYS A 232 -24.62 10.31 -0.47
C LYS A 232 -23.29 9.71 -0.97
N PHE A 233 -22.99 9.85 -2.26
CA PHE A 233 -21.81 9.30 -2.92
C PHE A 233 -20.72 10.35 -3.16
N LYS A 234 -20.90 11.59 -2.67
CA LYS A 234 -19.86 12.61 -2.73
C LYS A 234 -18.56 12.10 -2.09
N PRO A 235 -17.39 12.34 -2.72
CA PRO A 235 -16.13 11.84 -2.20
C PRO A 235 -15.78 12.48 -0.86
N LYS A 236 -15.07 11.72 -0.02
CA LYS A 236 -14.43 12.19 1.21
C LYS A 236 -13.06 12.74 0.84
N ILE A 237 -12.92 14.06 0.85
CA ILE A 237 -11.66 14.74 0.53
C ILE A 237 -10.84 14.84 1.82
N GLU A 238 -9.74 14.10 1.88
CA GLU A 238 -8.77 14.14 2.99
C GLU A 238 -7.47 14.87 2.62
N THR A 239 -7.35 15.30 1.36
CA THR A 239 -6.16 15.96 0.81
C THR A 239 -6.38 17.47 0.66
N ASP A 240 -5.29 18.23 0.59
CA ASP A 240 -5.31 19.66 0.28
C ASP A 240 -5.61 19.95 -1.22
N ILE A 241 -6.03 18.94 -1.99
CA ILE A 241 -6.31 19.06 -3.41
C ILE A 241 -7.66 19.75 -3.60
N VAL A 242 -7.67 20.82 -4.39
CA VAL A 242 -8.88 21.58 -4.71
C VAL A 242 -9.53 20.98 -5.95
N TYR A 243 -10.71 20.39 -5.78
CA TYR A 243 -11.56 19.91 -6.88
C TYR A 243 -12.61 20.95 -7.25
N SER A 244 -12.97 21.02 -8.54
CA SER A 244 -14.12 21.83 -8.94
C SER A 244 -15.43 21.15 -8.55
N ASP A 245 -16.50 21.93 -8.37
CA ASP A 245 -17.83 21.38 -8.07
C ASP A 245 -18.34 20.40 -9.14
N ASN A 246 -17.96 20.62 -10.40
CA ASN A 246 -18.33 19.73 -11.50
C ASN A 246 -17.60 18.39 -11.41
N ASP A 247 -16.31 18.39 -11.06
CA ASP A 247 -15.55 17.16 -10.87
C ASP A 247 -16.11 16.34 -9.71
N LEU A 248 -16.44 16.99 -8.58
CA LEU A 248 -17.03 16.33 -7.43
C LEU A 248 -18.38 15.68 -7.74
N LYS A 249 -19.22 16.34 -8.56
CA LYS A 249 -20.48 15.77 -9.04
C LYS A 249 -20.26 14.57 -9.94
N LEU A 250 -19.30 14.65 -10.86
CA LEU A 250 -18.96 13.53 -11.74
C LEU A 250 -18.44 12.33 -10.94
N ILE A 251 -17.51 12.56 -10.01
CA ILE A 251 -16.96 11.52 -9.12
C ILE A 251 -18.08 10.87 -8.30
N ALA A 252 -19.04 11.64 -7.78
CA ALA A 252 -20.18 11.09 -7.04
C ALA A 252 -21.06 10.16 -7.91
N LYS A 253 -21.30 10.52 -9.17
CA LYS A 253 -22.04 9.69 -10.13
C LYS A 253 -21.26 8.42 -10.47
N MET A 254 -19.97 8.53 -10.74
CA MET A 254 -19.08 7.38 -10.96
C MET A 254 -19.06 6.45 -9.75
N HIS A 255 -18.98 7.01 -8.54
CA HIS A 255 -18.98 6.26 -7.28
C HIS A 255 -20.29 5.48 -7.10
N LYS A 256 -21.45 6.10 -7.37
CA LYS A 256 -22.74 5.39 -7.29
C LYS A 256 -22.83 4.29 -8.34
N ALA A 257 -22.52 4.61 -9.60
CA ALA A 257 -22.57 3.65 -10.71
C ALA A 257 -21.70 2.40 -10.44
N ILE A 258 -20.43 2.61 -10.05
CA ILE A 258 -19.52 1.49 -9.77
C ILE A 258 -19.90 0.73 -8.50
N SER A 259 -20.54 1.37 -7.51
CA SER A 259 -21.06 0.68 -6.32
C SER A 259 -22.16 -0.32 -6.68
N ILE A 260 -23.10 0.07 -7.56
CA ILE A 260 -24.16 -0.85 -8.01
C ILE A 260 -23.56 -2.03 -8.77
N ILE A 261 -22.63 -1.77 -9.69
CA ILE A 261 -21.90 -2.82 -10.43
C ILE A 261 -21.16 -3.76 -9.46
N GLN A 262 -20.47 -3.20 -8.45
CA GLN A 262 -19.79 -3.99 -7.42
C GLN A 262 -20.77 -4.95 -6.73
N PHE A 263 -21.92 -4.48 -6.23
CA PHE A 263 -22.86 -5.34 -5.51
C PHE A 263 -23.40 -6.48 -6.38
N LYS A 264 -23.61 -6.22 -7.67
CA LYS A 264 -24.01 -7.26 -8.64
C LYS A 264 -22.92 -8.32 -8.81
N LEU A 265 -21.68 -7.89 -9.05
CA LEU A 265 -20.51 -8.77 -9.19
C LEU A 265 -20.23 -9.58 -7.92
N GLU A 266 -20.35 -8.97 -6.74
CA GLU A 266 -20.24 -9.68 -5.46
C GLU A 266 -21.32 -10.77 -5.33
N GLY A 267 -22.55 -10.47 -5.73
CA GLY A 267 -23.63 -11.45 -5.74
C GLY A 267 -23.36 -12.62 -6.70
N GLU A 268 -22.74 -12.38 -7.85
CA GLU A 268 -22.28 -13.46 -8.74
C GLU A 268 -21.23 -14.36 -8.05
N ILE A 269 -20.34 -13.79 -7.21
CA ILE A 269 -19.34 -14.58 -6.46
C ILE A 269 -20.02 -15.42 -5.39
N ILE A 270 -20.89 -14.80 -4.58
CA ILE A 270 -21.59 -15.45 -3.47
C ILE A 270 -22.40 -16.63 -4.00
N LYS A 271 -23.17 -16.43 -5.08
CA LYS A 271 -23.99 -17.48 -5.70
C LYS A 271 -23.17 -18.63 -6.27
N ARG A 272 -22.01 -18.36 -6.89
CA ARG A 272 -21.13 -19.42 -7.43
C ARG A 272 -20.25 -20.09 -6.36
N ARG A 273 -20.12 -19.48 -5.17
CA ARG A 273 -19.31 -19.97 -4.02
C ARG A 273 -20.14 -20.04 -2.72
N PRO A 274 -21.19 -20.87 -2.66
CA PRO A 274 -22.04 -20.99 -1.46
C PRO A 274 -21.24 -21.39 -0.19
N HIS A 275 -20.12 -22.10 -0.37
CA HIS A 275 -19.21 -22.49 0.71
C HIS A 275 -18.57 -21.31 1.46
N PHE A 276 -18.59 -20.10 0.90
CA PHE A 276 -18.15 -18.88 1.61
C PHE A 276 -19.14 -18.44 2.68
N ARG A 277 -20.40 -18.91 2.65
CA ARG A 277 -21.45 -18.59 3.63
C ARG A 277 -21.70 -17.09 3.78
N MET A 278 -21.85 -16.40 2.66
CA MET A 278 -22.02 -14.94 2.58
C MET A 278 -23.38 -14.53 2.00
N ASP A 279 -24.37 -15.43 2.00
CA ASP A 279 -25.71 -15.16 1.45
C ASP A 279 -26.43 -14.02 2.18
N ASP A 280 -26.07 -13.74 3.43
CA ASP A 280 -26.57 -12.60 4.20
C ASP A 280 -26.13 -11.24 3.61
N ARG A 281 -25.15 -11.23 2.70
CA ARG A 281 -24.73 -10.05 1.95
C ARG A 281 -25.49 -9.87 0.64
N LEU A 282 -26.38 -10.79 0.27
CA LEU A 282 -27.29 -10.61 -0.84
C LEU A 282 -28.44 -9.68 -0.40
N LEU A 283 -28.22 -8.36 -0.56
CA LEU A 283 -29.16 -7.31 -0.14
C LEU A 283 -30.00 -6.71 -1.27
N LEU A 284 -29.60 -6.84 -2.54
CA LEU A 284 -30.35 -6.25 -3.65
C LEU A 284 -31.71 -6.92 -3.85
N ASP A 285 -31.81 -8.23 -3.61
CA ASP A 285 -33.08 -8.98 -3.64
C ASP A 285 -33.94 -8.77 -2.38
N LYS A 286 -33.47 -7.96 -1.40
CA LYS A 286 -34.23 -7.61 -0.19
C LYS A 286 -34.86 -6.22 -0.28
N ILE A 287 -34.63 -5.50 -1.37
CA ILE A 287 -35.19 -4.18 -1.61
C ILE A 287 -36.60 -4.32 -2.15
N ASN A 288 -37.55 -3.63 -1.52
CA ASN A 288 -38.83 -3.32 -2.13
C ASN A 288 -38.68 -2.00 -2.90
N TYR A 289 -38.54 -2.12 -4.22
CA TYR A 289 -38.27 -0.99 -5.12
C TYR A 289 -39.47 -0.05 -5.26
N GLU A 290 -40.70 -0.56 -5.13
CA GLU A 290 -41.93 0.25 -5.17
C GLU A 290 -42.03 1.15 -3.94
N ASP A 291 -41.88 0.58 -2.75
CA ASP A 291 -42.00 1.31 -1.49
C ASP A 291 -40.72 2.07 -1.11
N GLY A 292 -39.57 1.74 -1.72
CA GLY A 292 -38.27 2.31 -1.37
C GLY A 292 -37.81 1.88 0.02
N THR A 293 -38.01 0.62 0.36
CA THR A 293 -37.64 0.03 1.66
C THR A 293 -36.78 -1.22 1.46
N ILE A 294 -36.12 -1.68 2.51
CA ILE A 294 -35.32 -2.92 2.51
C ILE A 294 -35.61 -3.74 3.75
N ASP A 295 -35.74 -5.05 3.59
CA ASP A 295 -35.73 -5.99 4.72
C ASP A 295 -34.28 -6.32 5.11
N TRP A 296 -33.87 -5.82 6.28
CA TRP A 296 -32.55 -6.06 6.84
C TRP A 296 -32.70 -6.91 8.11
N TYR A 297 -32.40 -8.21 8.00
CA TYR A 297 -32.51 -9.21 9.06
C TYR A 297 -33.88 -9.23 9.77
N GLY A 298 -34.97 -9.19 9.01
CA GLY A 298 -36.34 -9.25 9.52
C GLY A 298 -36.88 -7.91 10.03
N LYS A 299 -36.17 -6.81 9.75
CA LYS A 299 -36.61 -5.45 10.06
C LYS A 299 -36.63 -4.61 8.79
N THR A 300 -37.74 -3.91 8.57
CA THR A 300 -37.88 -3.01 7.42
C THR A 300 -37.27 -1.65 7.70
N PHE A 301 -36.39 -1.19 6.81
CA PHE A 301 -35.81 0.16 6.84
C PHE A 301 -36.17 0.92 5.57
N LYS A 302 -36.27 2.25 5.67
CA LYS A 302 -36.44 3.13 4.52
C LYS A 302 -35.09 3.41 3.88
N LEU A 303 -35.02 3.32 2.55
CA LEU A 303 -33.82 3.69 1.81
C LEU A 303 -33.67 5.21 1.73
N ASN A 304 -32.45 5.71 1.89
CA ASN A 304 -32.12 7.13 1.75
C ASN A 304 -31.95 7.56 0.29
N ASP A 305 -31.82 6.59 -0.63
CA ASP A 305 -31.70 6.76 -2.07
C ASP A 305 -32.50 5.64 -2.76
N ARG A 306 -33.35 6.03 -3.70
CA ARG A 306 -34.31 5.15 -4.40
C ARG A 306 -34.04 5.05 -5.90
N LYS A 307 -33.03 5.73 -6.42
CA LYS A 307 -32.73 5.78 -7.85
C LYS A 307 -31.75 4.65 -8.20
N PHE A 308 -32.26 3.60 -8.84
CA PHE A 308 -31.49 2.43 -9.29
C PHE A 308 -31.68 2.19 -10.79
N PRO A 309 -31.17 3.09 -11.67
CA PRO A 309 -31.49 3.10 -13.10
C PRO A 309 -31.06 1.84 -13.85
N THR A 310 -30.13 1.07 -13.30
CA THR A 310 -29.58 -0.13 -13.94
C THR A 310 -29.97 -1.43 -13.23
N ILE A 311 -30.80 -1.38 -12.18
CA ILE A 311 -31.25 -2.60 -11.50
C ILE A 311 -32.60 -3.04 -12.03
N ASP A 312 -32.68 -4.31 -12.43
CA ASP A 312 -33.92 -5.02 -12.75
C ASP A 312 -34.41 -5.76 -11.48
N PRO A 313 -35.56 -5.38 -10.88
CA PRO A 313 -36.06 -5.99 -9.65
C PRO A 313 -36.26 -7.51 -9.71
N GLU A 314 -36.55 -8.07 -10.90
CA GLU A 314 -36.73 -9.52 -11.09
C GLU A 314 -35.40 -10.27 -11.15
N ALA A 315 -34.32 -9.57 -11.48
CA ALA A 315 -32.98 -10.13 -11.58
C ALA A 315 -31.92 -9.13 -11.05
N PRO A 316 -31.95 -8.78 -9.75
CA PRO A 316 -31.26 -7.58 -9.24
C PRO A 316 -29.74 -7.68 -9.29
N TYR A 317 -29.20 -8.89 -9.40
CA TYR A 317 -27.77 -9.19 -9.53
C TYR A 317 -27.27 -9.28 -10.96
N ARG A 318 -28.17 -9.23 -11.96
CA ARG A 318 -27.77 -9.32 -13.36
C ARG A 318 -27.18 -7.98 -13.81
N LEU A 319 -25.96 -8.02 -14.35
CA LEU A 319 -25.40 -6.87 -15.05
C LEU A 319 -26.21 -6.61 -16.34
N THR A 320 -26.53 -5.35 -16.61
CA THR A 320 -27.08 -4.95 -17.91
C THR A 320 -26.02 -5.16 -19.00
N LYS A 321 -26.44 -5.05 -20.27
CA LYS A 321 -25.51 -5.14 -21.40
C LYS A 321 -24.42 -4.07 -21.30
N GLU A 322 -24.81 -2.85 -20.97
CA GLU A 322 -23.95 -1.67 -20.87
C GLU A 322 -23.00 -1.78 -19.66
N GLU A 323 -23.49 -2.29 -18.52
CA GLU A 323 -22.63 -2.59 -17.37
C GLU A 323 -21.60 -3.68 -17.70
N ARG A 324 -21.99 -4.73 -18.44
CA ARG A 324 -21.06 -5.79 -18.86
C ARG A 324 -19.98 -5.26 -19.80
N GLU A 325 -20.36 -4.46 -20.79
CA GLU A 325 -19.41 -3.81 -21.70
C GLU A 325 -18.43 -2.88 -20.97
N LEU A 326 -18.91 -2.13 -19.98
CA LEU A 326 -18.07 -1.30 -19.12
C LEU A 326 -17.07 -2.15 -18.30
N VAL A 327 -17.55 -3.21 -17.64
CA VAL A 327 -16.70 -4.09 -16.82
C VAL A 327 -15.60 -4.73 -17.66
N GLU A 328 -15.90 -5.20 -18.87
CA GLU A 328 -14.89 -5.78 -19.77
C GLU A 328 -13.84 -4.75 -20.20
N LYS A 329 -14.24 -3.50 -20.48
CA LYS A 329 -13.29 -2.41 -20.80
C LYS A 329 -12.36 -2.12 -19.60
N LEU A 330 -12.93 -2.01 -18.39
CA LEU A 330 -12.15 -1.77 -17.17
C LEU A 330 -11.19 -2.92 -16.90
N LYS A 331 -11.67 -4.16 -16.97
CA LYS A 331 -10.85 -5.37 -16.83
C LYS A 331 -9.71 -5.42 -17.82
N PHE A 332 -9.98 -5.10 -19.09
CA PHE A 332 -8.93 -4.98 -20.10
C PHE A 332 -7.87 -3.95 -19.71
N SER A 333 -8.26 -2.77 -19.21
CA SER A 333 -7.30 -1.75 -18.76
C SER A 333 -6.45 -2.21 -17.56
N PHE A 334 -7.03 -2.86 -16.56
CA PHE A 334 -6.29 -3.38 -15.41
C PHE A 334 -5.29 -4.49 -15.78
N LEU A 335 -5.70 -5.41 -16.67
CA LEU A 335 -4.82 -6.49 -17.15
C LEU A 335 -3.63 -5.97 -17.96
N ASN A 336 -3.83 -4.88 -18.72
CA ASN A 336 -2.80 -4.31 -19.59
C ASN A 336 -1.98 -3.18 -18.95
N SER A 337 -2.21 -2.83 -17.68
CA SER A 337 -1.39 -1.85 -16.95
C SER A 337 -0.03 -2.46 -16.58
N GLU A 338 1.01 -2.22 -17.40
CA GLU A 338 2.34 -2.79 -17.19
C GLU A 338 2.90 -2.48 -15.79
N LYS A 339 2.74 -1.24 -15.33
CA LYS A 339 3.21 -0.79 -14.01
C LYS A 339 2.47 -1.52 -12.87
N LEU A 340 1.14 -1.66 -12.95
CA LEU A 340 0.37 -2.41 -11.97
C LEU A 340 0.80 -3.88 -11.93
N GLN A 341 0.95 -4.50 -13.11
CA GLN A 341 1.38 -5.89 -13.21
C GLN A 341 2.78 -6.09 -12.61
N LYS A 342 3.71 -5.15 -12.83
CA LYS A 342 5.05 -5.17 -12.22
C LYS A 342 4.97 -5.07 -10.69
N HIS A 343 4.16 -4.16 -10.16
CA HIS A 343 3.97 -3.96 -8.72
C HIS A 343 3.34 -5.18 -8.06
N VAL A 344 2.30 -5.77 -8.66
CA VAL A 344 1.64 -6.97 -8.11
C VAL A 344 2.55 -8.19 -8.16
N ARG A 345 3.34 -8.39 -9.22
CA ARG A 345 4.37 -9.44 -9.25
C ARG A 345 5.39 -9.27 -8.12
N PHE A 346 5.76 -8.05 -7.80
CA PHE A 346 6.65 -7.76 -6.68
C PHE A 346 6.00 -8.09 -5.32
N LEU A 347 4.74 -7.71 -5.10
CA LEU A 347 3.98 -8.08 -3.89
C LEU A 347 3.87 -9.60 -3.75
N LEU A 348 3.65 -10.32 -4.85
CA LEU A 348 3.58 -11.77 -4.84
C LEU A 348 4.95 -12.39 -4.54
N SER A 349 6.04 -11.84 -5.09
CA SER A 349 7.38 -12.44 -4.96
C SER A 349 8.04 -12.14 -3.61
N ASN A 350 7.83 -10.95 -3.06
CA ASN A 350 8.44 -10.49 -1.80
C ASN A 350 7.44 -10.38 -0.65
N GLY A 351 6.20 -10.81 -0.87
CA GLY A 351 5.14 -10.78 0.12
C GLY A 351 4.52 -12.13 0.42
N SER A 352 3.91 -12.20 1.59
CA SER A 352 3.31 -13.39 2.20
C SER A 352 2.16 -12.96 3.12
N MET A 353 1.33 -13.90 3.59
CA MET A 353 0.32 -13.61 4.59
C MET A 353 0.94 -13.42 5.98
N TYR A 354 2.10 -14.03 6.21
CA TYR A 354 2.86 -13.89 7.46
C TYR A 354 4.36 -14.16 7.24
N LEU A 355 5.19 -13.58 8.11
CA LEU A 355 6.63 -13.85 8.13
C LEU A 355 7.13 -14.05 9.56
N LYS A 356 8.01 -15.05 9.75
CA LYS A 356 8.77 -15.19 11.00
C LYS A 356 10.14 -14.55 10.82
N PHE A 357 10.44 -13.51 11.59
CA PHE A 357 11.72 -12.80 11.51
C PHE A 357 12.17 -12.31 12.89
N ASN A 358 13.42 -12.59 13.26
CA ASN A 358 14.01 -12.19 14.56
C ASN A 358 13.12 -12.51 15.78
N SER A 359 12.60 -13.74 15.86
CA SER A 359 11.67 -14.18 16.92
C SER A 359 10.34 -13.42 16.99
N ASN A 360 10.00 -12.64 15.95
CA ASN A 360 8.69 -12.02 15.78
C ASN A 360 7.89 -12.76 14.71
N LEU A 361 6.57 -12.75 14.86
CA LEU A 361 5.62 -13.12 13.83
C LEU A 361 4.99 -11.84 13.28
N LEU A 362 5.23 -11.57 12.01
CA LEU A 362 4.69 -10.43 11.30
C LEU A 362 3.47 -10.90 10.50
N TYR A 363 2.35 -10.20 10.63
CA TYR A 363 1.10 -10.39 9.89
C TYR A 363 0.27 -9.10 10.01
N HIS A 364 -0.61 -8.83 9.05
CA HIS A 364 -1.34 -7.56 9.01
C HIS A 364 -2.65 -7.58 9.81
N GLY A 365 -3.55 -8.52 9.50
CA GLY A 365 -4.90 -8.55 10.07
C GLY A 365 -5.01 -9.43 11.32
N CYS A 366 -5.89 -10.43 11.25
CA CYS A 366 -6.29 -11.28 12.36
C CYS A 366 -5.96 -12.75 12.12
N ILE A 367 -6.02 -13.55 13.18
CA ILE A 367 -5.96 -15.01 13.10
C ILE A 367 -7.32 -15.56 13.54
N PRO A 368 -8.05 -16.33 12.71
CA PRO A 368 -9.33 -16.89 13.10
C PRO A 368 -9.19 -17.85 14.29
N VAL A 369 -9.92 -17.54 15.37
CA VAL A 369 -9.98 -18.33 16.61
C VAL A 369 -11.43 -18.57 17.02
N ASN A 370 -11.67 -19.66 17.74
CA ASN A 370 -12.93 -19.88 18.44
C ASN A 370 -12.95 -19.08 19.76
N GLU A 371 -14.10 -19.04 20.43
CA GLU A 371 -14.25 -18.34 21.72
C GLU A 371 -13.30 -18.87 22.82
N ASP A 372 -12.90 -20.14 22.74
CA ASP A 372 -11.96 -20.79 23.66
C ASP A 372 -10.47 -20.51 23.33
N GLY A 373 -10.19 -19.68 22.32
CA GLY A 373 -8.85 -19.32 21.87
C GLY A 373 -8.16 -20.37 20.99
N THR A 374 -8.81 -21.49 20.69
CA THR A 374 -8.29 -22.47 19.73
C THR A 374 -8.43 -21.98 18.30
N PHE A 375 -7.56 -22.43 17.38
CA PHE A 375 -7.67 -22.02 15.98
C PHE A 375 -8.98 -22.49 15.35
N LYS A 376 -9.72 -21.56 14.75
CA LYS A 376 -10.96 -21.85 14.03
C LYS A 376 -10.65 -22.66 12.78
N LYS A 377 -11.48 -23.67 12.52
CA LYS A 377 -11.43 -24.47 11.28
C LYS A 377 -12.28 -23.80 10.21
N VAL A 378 -11.64 -23.37 9.14
CA VAL A 378 -12.28 -22.70 8.00
C VAL A 378 -12.30 -23.64 6.80
N VAL A 379 -13.49 -23.85 6.23
CA VAL A 379 -13.68 -24.71 5.05
C VAL A 379 -13.27 -23.94 3.80
N ILE A 380 -12.41 -24.55 2.99
CA ILE A 380 -11.92 -23.95 1.74
C ILE A 380 -12.22 -24.89 0.57
N GLY A 381 -13.04 -24.40 -0.35
CA GLY A 381 -13.43 -25.08 -1.57
C GLY A 381 -14.62 -26.02 -1.39
N SER A 382 -15.08 -26.58 -2.49
CA SER A 382 -16.23 -27.51 -2.54
C SER A 382 -15.93 -28.91 -2.02
N SER A 383 -14.64 -29.26 -1.82
CA SER A 383 -14.25 -30.55 -1.25
C SER A 383 -14.56 -30.69 0.24
N GLY A 384 -14.99 -29.60 0.90
CA GLY A 384 -15.29 -29.59 2.33
C GLY A 384 -14.04 -29.64 3.23
N LYS A 385 -12.83 -29.56 2.65
CA LYS A 385 -11.59 -29.61 3.43
C LYS A 385 -11.42 -28.34 4.26
N ALA A 386 -11.25 -28.54 5.57
CA ALA A 386 -11.03 -27.46 6.52
C ALA A 386 -9.55 -27.27 6.87
N TYR A 387 -9.16 -26.03 7.09
CA TYR A 387 -7.81 -25.62 7.49
C TYR A 387 -7.90 -24.71 8.72
N SER A 388 -6.85 -24.66 9.54
CA SER A 388 -6.78 -23.81 10.72
C SER A 388 -5.33 -23.38 11.00
N GLY A 389 -5.16 -22.24 11.68
CA GLY A 389 -3.84 -21.70 12.03
C GLY A 389 -2.91 -21.57 10.81
N LYS A 390 -1.65 -22.00 10.95
CA LYS A 390 -0.63 -21.92 9.88
C LYS A 390 -1.10 -22.56 8.56
N ALA A 391 -1.72 -23.74 8.62
CA ALA A 391 -2.15 -24.46 7.42
C ALA A 391 -3.23 -23.69 6.63
N TYR A 392 -4.02 -22.85 7.31
CA TYR A 392 -4.99 -21.98 6.65
C TYR A 392 -4.28 -20.86 5.88
N PHE A 393 -3.35 -20.17 6.53
CA PHE A 393 -2.56 -19.10 5.91
C PHE A 393 -1.75 -19.62 4.71
N ASP A 394 -1.07 -20.76 4.85
CA ASP A 394 -0.32 -21.39 3.76
C ASP A 394 -1.24 -21.72 2.56
N ARG A 395 -2.46 -22.19 2.83
CA ARG A 395 -3.43 -22.50 1.76
C ARG A 395 -3.93 -21.24 1.06
N LEU A 396 -4.19 -20.17 1.81
CA LEU A 396 -4.61 -18.89 1.24
C LEU A 396 -3.53 -18.30 0.31
N GLU A 397 -2.25 -18.35 0.71
CA GLU A 397 -1.15 -17.89 -0.15
C GLU A 397 -1.10 -18.63 -1.48
N ILE A 398 -1.26 -19.96 -1.45
CA ILE A 398 -1.31 -20.77 -2.67
C ILE A 398 -2.46 -20.32 -3.56
N LEU A 399 -3.66 -20.13 -3.00
CA LEU A 399 -4.85 -19.74 -3.76
C LEU A 399 -4.74 -18.33 -4.37
N VAL A 400 -4.17 -17.37 -3.65
CA VAL A 400 -3.91 -16.03 -4.18
C VAL A 400 -2.93 -16.11 -5.36
N ARG A 401 -1.86 -16.91 -5.24
CA ARG A 401 -0.89 -17.12 -6.33
C ARG A 401 -1.50 -17.83 -7.53
N GLU A 402 -2.34 -18.84 -7.29
CA GLU A 402 -3.10 -19.53 -8.34
C GLU A 402 -4.03 -18.55 -9.06
N GLY A 403 -4.70 -17.66 -8.33
CA GLY A 403 -5.57 -16.63 -8.91
C GLY A 403 -4.86 -15.68 -9.87
N TYR A 404 -3.57 -15.43 -9.67
CA TYR A 404 -2.78 -14.54 -10.52
C TYR A 404 -2.04 -15.29 -11.65
N PHE A 405 -1.30 -16.35 -11.34
CA PHE A 405 -0.38 -17.01 -12.28
C PHE A 405 -0.96 -18.21 -13.06
N HIS A 406 -2.09 -18.78 -12.63
CA HIS A 406 -2.50 -20.11 -13.10
C HIS A 406 -3.29 -20.08 -14.43
N GLU A 407 -2.64 -19.71 -15.53
CA GLU A 407 -3.31 -19.56 -16.84
C GLU A 407 -3.80 -20.88 -17.44
N ASN A 408 -3.14 -22.00 -17.11
CA ASN A 408 -3.46 -23.33 -17.66
C ASN A 408 -4.70 -23.99 -17.02
N SER A 409 -5.31 -23.37 -16.00
CA SER A 409 -6.54 -23.84 -15.37
C SER A 409 -7.50 -22.67 -15.15
N PRO A 410 -8.37 -22.36 -16.14
CA PRO A 410 -9.31 -21.25 -16.02
C PRO A 410 -10.21 -21.33 -14.78
N GLU A 411 -10.67 -22.54 -14.43
CA GLU A 411 -11.47 -22.77 -13.21
C GLU A 411 -10.65 -22.53 -11.93
N GLY A 412 -9.41 -23.05 -11.87
CA GLY A 412 -8.51 -22.84 -10.74
C GLY A 412 -8.16 -21.36 -10.55
N LYS A 413 -7.88 -20.64 -11.65
CA LYS A 413 -7.63 -19.20 -11.65
C LYS A 413 -8.84 -18.43 -11.14
N LEU A 414 -10.04 -18.74 -11.64
CA LEU A 414 -11.28 -18.12 -11.18
C LEU A 414 -11.50 -18.35 -9.68
N TYR A 415 -11.28 -19.57 -9.19
CA TYR A 415 -11.40 -19.86 -7.77
C TYR A 415 -10.37 -19.10 -6.92
N GLY A 416 -9.12 -18.97 -7.39
CA GLY A 416 -8.10 -18.16 -6.74
C GLY A 416 -8.43 -16.66 -6.71
N MET A 417 -9.03 -16.13 -7.79
CA MET A 417 -9.55 -14.76 -7.84
C MET A 417 -10.69 -14.54 -6.84
N ASP A 418 -11.63 -15.50 -6.76
CA ASP A 418 -12.75 -15.46 -5.81
C ASP A 418 -12.25 -15.52 -4.36
N MET A 419 -11.21 -16.31 -4.10
CA MET A 419 -10.57 -16.37 -2.80
C MET A 419 -9.83 -15.06 -2.46
N THR A 420 -9.19 -14.44 -3.44
CA THR A 420 -8.57 -13.12 -3.25
C THR A 420 -9.60 -12.06 -2.89
N TRP A 421 -10.77 -12.08 -3.55
CA TRP A 421 -11.90 -11.23 -3.15
C TRP A 421 -12.43 -11.61 -1.76
N TYR A 422 -12.54 -12.90 -1.43
CA TYR A 422 -12.95 -13.34 -0.10
C TYR A 422 -12.02 -12.81 0.99
N LEU A 423 -10.71 -12.72 0.74
CA LEU A 423 -9.77 -12.15 1.71
C LEU A 423 -10.09 -10.69 2.07
N TRP A 424 -10.68 -9.92 1.16
CA TRP A 424 -11.08 -8.55 1.42
C TRP A 424 -12.28 -8.41 2.37
N THR A 425 -13.23 -9.37 2.35
CA THR A 425 -14.55 -9.14 2.95
C THR A 425 -15.18 -10.36 3.66
N GLY A 426 -14.57 -11.53 3.59
CA GLY A 426 -15.09 -12.75 4.18
C GLY A 426 -14.96 -12.75 5.70
N THR A 427 -15.99 -13.25 6.39
CA THR A 427 -16.08 -13.33 7.86
C THR A 427 -14.87 -13.99 8.52
N ASP A 428 -14.39 -15.11 7.94
CA ASP A 428 -13.23 -15.85 8.46
C ASP A 428 -11.92 -15.46 7.76
N SER A 429 -11.92 -14.36 6.99
CA SER A 429 -10.70 -13.86 6.38
C SER A 429 -9.74 -13.32 7.44
N PRO A 430 -8.47 -13.74 7.41
CA PRO A 430 -7.44 -13.17 8.26
C PRO A 430 -7.08 -11.72 7.90
N LEU A 431 -7.54 -11.17 6.78
CA LEU A 431 -7.25 -9.77 6.40
C LEU A 431 -8.42 -8.81 6.68
N PHE A 432 -9.64 -9.33 6.87
CA PHE A 432 -10.82 -8.50 7.12
C PHE A 432 -11.11 -8.33 8.62
N GLY A 433 -11.06 -9.43 9.38
CA GLY A 433 -11.14 -9.39 10.86
C GLY A 433 -12.47 -8.92 11.44
N LYS A 434 -13.55 -8.97 10.66
CA LYS A 434 -14.90 -8.55 11.05
C LYS A 434 -15.94 -9.54 10.57
N ASP A 435 -17.10 -9.54 11.24
CA ASP A 435 -18.18 -10.47 10.90
C ASP A 435 -18.74 -10.23 9.49
N LYS A 436 -18.86 -8.96 9.09
CA LYS A 436 -19.38 -8.57 7.78
C LYS A 436 -18.96 -7.15 7.39
N MET A 437 -18.96 -6.89 6.08
CA MET A 437 -18.75 -5.55 5.52
C MET A 437 -20.08 -4.87 5.23
N THR A 438 -20.31 -3.71 5.85
CA THR A 438 -21.60 -2.97 5.82
C THR A 438 -21.63 -1.87 4.75
N THR A 439 -21.00 -2.12 3.60
CA THR A 439 -20.84 -1.10 2.56
C THR A 439 -22.19 -0.63 2.01
N PHE A 440 -23.11 -1.57 1.73
CA PHE A 440 -24.43 -1.24 1.21
C PHE A 440 -25.22 -0.43 2.24
N GLU A 441 -25.25 -0.91 3.48
CA GLU A 441 -25.98 -0.27 4.57
C GLU A 441 -25.51 1.16 4.80
N ARG A 442 -24.19 1.40 4.78
CA ARG A 442 -23.60 2.74 4.91
C ARG A 442 -23.99 3.70 3.80
N TYR A 443 -24.33 3.21 2.62
CA TYR A 443 -24.76 4.03 1.50
C TYR A 443 -26.25 4.29 1.50
N PHE A 444 -27.05 3.25 1.78
CA PHE A 444 -28.48 3.26 1.50
C PHE A 444 -29.39 3.31 2.74
N ILE A 445 -28.86 3.08 3.94
CA ILE A 445 -29.63 3.06 5.20
C ILE A 445 -29.03 4.09 6.17
N ASP A 446 -29.82 5.09 6.56
CA ASP A 446 -29.33 6.14 7.48
C ASP A 446 -29.20 5.66 8.95
N ASP A 447 -29.88 4.57 9.32
CA ASP A 447 -29.79 4.02 10.68
C ASP A 447 -28.43 3.33 10.92
N GLU A 448 -27.60 3.96 11.76
CA GLU A 448 -26.25 3.50 12.11
C GLU A 448 -26.21 2.12 12.80
N ILE A 449 -27.34 1.61 13.31
CA ILE A 449 -27.38 0.24 13.84
C ILE A 449 -26.99 -0.78 12.77
N THR A 450 -27.28 -0.46 11.50
CA THR A 450 -26.99 -1.30 10.34
C THR A 450 -25.53 -1.22 9.88
N HIS A 451 -24.77 -0.24 10.40
CA HIS A 451 -23.36 -0.01 10.02
C HIS A 451 -22.37 -0.70 10.95
N LYS A 452 -22.86 -1.38 12.01
CA LYS A 452 -22.03 -2.07 12.98
C LYS A 452 -21.41 -3.32 12.36
N GLU A 453 -20.09 -3.31 12.30
CA GLU A 453 -19.25 -4.45 11.95
C GLU A 453 -18.68 -4.96 13.27
N ARG A 454 -19.01 -6.19 13.64
CA ARG A 454 -18.55 -6.82 14.88
C ARG A 454 -17.20 -7.47 14.70
#